data_AF-A0A932RLT6-F1
#
_entry.id   AF-A0A932RLT6-F1
#
_cell.length_a   1.000
_cell.length_b   1.000
_cell.length_c   1.000
_cell.angle_alpha   90.00
_cell.angle_beta   90.00
_cell.angle_gamma   90.00
#
_symmetry.space_group_name_H-M   'P 1'
#
loop_
_entity.id
_entity.type
_entity.pdbx_description
1 polymer ?
#
loop_
_entity_poly.entity_id
_entity_poly.type
_entity_poly.pdbx_seq_one_letter_code
_entity_poly.pdbx_strand_id
1 'polypeptide(L)'
;MKRNWLVAAIIMLALLAGPAARAADDQAAQSYTPQEYSAFNAAVNEKDAALRARQLEDFISKYPKSTLLPYVYRSAAFTYMELKNYPSTMQAADKLLALGESVDTLQDLELARIVMYTTRATAFFLAFNQRQITTKEQLEQGRDAAAAGIKFLDAWKKPEKLTDEQFAQEVKRLRILFNTDGGIAALQLKDYKAAVDFFRASLVVNAADPVNSYRLGLAYLQQDPPQSMDGFWAVARSIALKMQGEAQIRNYLKNQLNRYQQPTCDALLDAQLNELITLAGGSADRPAGYSIPSRPDLDKVMQEATVDVILRDLKGGGDRAKIVWLAVCDAEFPELGGKVFETAEADGVVILKVFTAGNPEEIRAGTAPNMEVRVEGQPQAVRLKKDDEIVYSAALKSYTPDPFMIQLGKAKVQAEYLPPEEKTPAKAPAKKAPPKKAPAKRPPPKSAGR
;
A
#
# COMPACT_ATOMS: atom_id res chain seq x y z
N MET A 1 17.17 -4.51 -9.50
CA MET A 1 18.65 -4.61 -9.57
C MET A 1 19.06 -6.07 -9.45
N LYS A 2 20.04 -6.48 -10.26
CA LYS A 2 20.49 -7.87 -10.45
C LYS A 2 21.09 -8.45 -9.15
N ARG A 3 20.27 -9.12 -8.33
CA ARG A 3 20.62 -9.77 -7.06
C ARG A 3 21.31 -11.13 -7.26
N ASN A 4 22.19 -11.25 -8.27
CA ASN A 4 22.81 -12.53 -8.65
C ASN A 4 24.34 -12.56 -8.49
N TRP A 5 25.00 -11.45 -8.17
CA TRP A 5 26.47 -11.36 -8.30
C TRP A 5 27.26 -11.54 -7.00
N LEU A 6 26.59 -11.63 -5.84
CA LEU A 6 27.28 -11.69 -4.53
C LEU A 6 27.01 -12.99 -3.74
N VAL A 7 25.89 -13.69 -3.95
CA VAL A 7 25.70 -15.07 -3.45
C VAL A 7 26.84 -15.97 -3.92
N ALA A 8 27.44 -15.64 -5.07
CA ALA A 8 28.62 -16.28 -5.62
C ALA A 8 29.88 -16.15 -4.73
N ALA A 9 30.06 -15.15 -3.87
CA ALA A 9 31.34 -14.97 -3.15
C ALA A 9 31.55 -15.97 -1.99
N ILE A 10 30.55 -16.17 -1.13
CA ILE A 10 30.60 -17.22 -0.09
C ILE A 10 30.54 -18.61 -0.73
N ILE A 11 29.71 -18.79 -1.76
CA ILE A 11 29.63 -20.06 -2.49
C ILE A 11 30.95 -20.34 -3.26
N MET A 12 31.65 -19.32 -3.78
CA MET A 12 32.98 -19.47 -4.40
C MET A 12 34.07 -19.75 -3.38
N LEU A 13 34.05 -19.12 -2.20
CA LEU A 13 34.97 -19.47 -1.11
C LEU A 13 34.80 -20.93 -0.67
N ALA A 14 33.57 -21.45 -0.75
CA ALA A 14 33.25 -22.86 -0.57
C ALA A 14 33.70 -23.76 -1.73
N LEU A 15 33.64 -23.30 -2.99
CA LEU A 15 34.04 -24.04 -4.19
C LEU A 15 35.57 -24.11 -4.40
N LEU A 16 36.33 -23.11 -3.92
CA LEU A 16 37.79 -23.10 -3.97
C LEU A 16 38.46 -24.07 -2.97
N ALA A 17 37.65 -24.65 -2.08
CA ALA A 17 38.04 -25.78 -1.26
C ALA A 17 37.46 -27.06 -1.86
N GLY A 18 38.03 -27.51 -2.98
CA GLY A 18 37.66 -28.81 -3.55
C GLY A 18 37.79 -29.91 -2.47
N PRO A 19 36.78 -30.79 -2.31
CA PRO A 19 36.78 -31.80 -1.23
C PRO A 19 38.00 -32.73 -1.29
N ALA A 20 38.57 -32.93 -2.48
CA ALA A 20 39.73 -33.79 -2.70
C ALA A 20 41.06 -33.22 -2.18
N ALA A 21 41.22 -31.90 -2.07
CA ALA A 21 42.50 -31.30 -1.67
C ALA A 21 42.64 -31.07 -0.16
N ARG A 22 41.52 -31.13 0.60
CA ARG A 22 41.50 -30.88 2.05
C ARG A 22 41.26 -32.11 2.91
N ALA A 23 40.82 -33.23 2.33
CA ALA A 23 40.73 -34.51 3.04
C ALA A 23 42.10 -35.21 3.21
N ALA A 24 43.18 -34.64 2.67
CA ALA A 24 44.50 -35.27 2.61
C ALA A 24 45.35 -35.09 3.89
N ASP A 25 45.03 -34.13 4.76
CA ASP A 25 45.89 -33.78 5.92
C ASP A 25 45.41 -34.34 7.29
N ASP A 26 44.23 -34.95 7.39
CA ASP A 26 43.76 -35.58 8.65
C ASP A 26 44.12 -37.08 8.69
N GLN A 27 45.38 -37.37 9.03
CA GLN A 27 45.88 -38.72 9.35
C GLN A 27 45.62 -39.14 10.82
N ALA A 28 44.59 -38.60 11.47
CA ALA A 28 44.06 -39.15 12.72
C ALA A 28 42.93 -40.13 12.40
N ALA A 29 43.20 -41.43 12.53
CA ALA A 29 42.26 -42.57 12.42
C ALA A 29 40.94 -42.27 11.66
N GLN A 30 40.98 -42.31 10.32
CA GLN A 30 39.81 -42.06 9.47
C GLN A 30 38.61 -42.92 9.92
N SER A 31 37.57 -42.25 10.44
CA SER A 31 36.35 -42.84 11.01
C SER A 31 35.34 -43.31 9.94
N TYR A 32 35.80 -43.57 8.72
CA TYR A 32 34.99 -43.98 7.58
C TYR A 32 35.68 -45.11 6.83
N THR A 33 34.88 -45.95 6.15
CA THR A 33 35.44 -47.08 5.39
C THR A 33 35.96 -46.64 4.01
N PRO A 34 36.88 -47.40 3.38
CA PRO A 34 37.28 -47.16 1.99
C PRO A 34 36.09 -47.19 1.02
N GLN A 35 35.08 -48.01 1.29
CA GLN A 35 33.87 -48.11 0.48
C GLN A 35 33.01 -46.84 0.57
N GLU A 36 32.84 -46.30 1.78
CA GLU A 36 32.20 -45.00 2.00
C GLU A 36 32.96 -43.91 1.25
N TYR A 37 34.27 -43.80 1.45
CA TYR A 37 35.08 -42.79 0.78
C TYR A 37 35.01 -42.89 -0.76
N SER A 38 35.07 -44.11 -1.31
CA SER A 38 34.91 -44.34 -2.75
C SER A 38 33.52 -43.95 -3.26
N ALA A 39 32.46 -44.29 -2.53
CA ALA A 39 31.09 -43.95 -2.91
C ALA A 39 30.84 -42.44 -2.88
N PHE A 40 31.34 -41.77 -1.84
CA PHE A 40 31.27 -40.31 -1.74
C PHE A 40 32.03 -39.63 -2.89
N ASN A 41 33.27 -40.05 -3.17
CA ASN A 41 34.06 -39.48 -4.25
C ASN A 41 33.46 -39.73 -5.63
N ALA A 42 32.89 -40.92 -5.87
CA ALA A 42 32.16 -41.19 -7.11
C ALA A 42 30.98 -40.22 -7.26
N ALA A 43 30.21 -40.03 -6.19
CA ALA A 43 29.07 -39.11 -6.17
C ALA A 43 29.49 -37.66 -6.48
N VAL A 44 30.42 -37.07 -5.71
CA VAL A 44 30.73 -35.64 -5.86
C VAL A 44 31.46 -35.30 -7.16
N ASN A 45 32.11 -36.28 -7.82
CA ASN A 45 32.77 -36.07 -9.11
C ASN A 45 31.84 -36.31 -10.31
N GLU A 46 30.66 -36.88 -10.09
CA GLU A 46 29.63 -37.07 -11.12
C GLU A 46 29.26 -35.73 -11.77
N LYS A 47 29.18 -35.69 -13.10
CA LYS A 47 28.91 -34.47 -13.87
C LYS A 47 27.42 -34.24 -14.08
N ASP A 48 26.65 -35.31 -14.24
CA ASP A 48 25.20 -35.19 -14.35
C ASP A 48 24.58 -34.91 -12.97
N ALA A 49 23.94 -33.75 -12.80
CA ALA A 49 23.39 -33.34 -11.51
C ALA A 49 22.28 -34.28 -11.00
N ALA A 50 21.47 -34.87 -11.89
CA ALA A 50 20.42 -35.80 -11.49
C ALA A 50 20.99 -37.14 -11.02
N LEU A 51 22.02 -37.64 -11.71
CA LEU A 51 22.75 -38.84 -11.29
C LEU A 51 23.54 -38.59 -10.00
N ARG A 52 24.17 -37.41 -9.86
CA ARG A 52 24.84 -36.98 -8.63
C ARG A 52 23.87 -36.98 -7.45
N ALA A 53 22.68 -36.40 -7.61
CA ALA A 53 21.65 -36.39 -6.56
C ALA A 53 21.27 -37.81 -6.13
N ARG A 54 21.01 -38.71 -7.08
CA ARG A 54 20.70 -40.12 -6.80
C ARG A 54 21.84 -40.83 -6.07
N GLN A 55 23.09 -40.63 -6.48
CA GLN A 55 24.25 -41.24 -5.84
C GLN A 55 24.45 -40.73 -4.40
N LEU A 56 24.16 -39.45 -4.14
CA LEU A 56 24.20 -38.87 -2.79
C LEU A 56 23.05 -39.41 -1.91
N GLU A 57 21.85 -39.58 -2.45
CA GLU A 57 20.72 -40.24 -1.77
C GLU A 57 21.05 -41.70 -1.42
N ASP A 58 21.63 -42.43 -2.38
CA ASP A 58 22.11 -43.80 -2.19
C ASP A 58 23.14 -43.88 -1.06
N PHE A 59 24.06 -42.91 -1.00
CA PHE A 59 25.05 -42.83 0.08
C PHE A 59 24.35 -42.68 1.45
N ILE A 60 23.42 -41.72 1.57
CA ILE A 60 22.70 -41.45 2.83
C ILE A 60 21.95 -42.70 3.30
N SER A 61 21.33 -43.42 2.37
CA SER A 61 20.58 -44.64 2.65
C SER A 61 21.48 -45.80 3.07
N LYS A 62 22.60 -46.02 2.36
CA LYS A 62 23.53 -47.13 2.61
C LYS A 62 24.41 -46.91 3.85
N TYR A 63 24.77 -45.65 4.14
CA TYR A 63 25.70 -45.29 5.20
C TYR A 63 25.13 -44.23 6.17
N PRO A 64 23.99 -44.51 6.85
CA PRO A 64 23.28 -43.52 7.68
C PRO A 64 24.02 -43.14 8.97
N LYS A 65 25.17 -43.77 9.25
CA LYS A 65 26.04 -43.47 10.39
C LYS A 65 27.45 -43.02 9.97
N SER A 66 27.68 -42.80 8.67
CA SER A 66 29.01 -42.42 8.19
C SER A 66 29.37 -41.03 8.70
N THR A 67 30.65 -40.87 9.05
CA THR A 67 31.23 -39.58 9.41
C THR A 67 31.38 -38.63 8.22
N LEU A 68 31.11 -39.11 6.99
CA LEU A 68 31.06 -38.31 5.76
C LEU A 68 29.69 -37.62 5.52
N LEU A 69 28.67 -37.91 6.34
CA LEU A 69 27.33 -37.35 6.15
C LEU A 69 27.26 -35.81 6.06
N PRO A 70 28.02 -35.00 6.83
CA PRO A 70 28.02 -33.55 6.64
C PRO A 70 28.43 -33.13 5.23
N TYR A 71 29.45 -33.78 4.66
CA TYR A 71 29.91 -33.51 3.29
C TYR A 71 28.86 -33.94 2.26
N VAL A 72 28.21 -35.08 2.49
CA VAL A 72 27.16 -35.61 1.63
C VAL A 72 25.94 -34.69 1.63
N TYR A 73 25.44 -34.26 2.79
CA TYR A 73 24.30 -33.35 2.89
C TYR A 73 24.61 -31.98 2.27
N ARG A 74 25.83 -31.46 2.45
CA ARG A 74 26.26 -30.22 1.79
C ARG A 74 26.23 -30.36 0.27
N SER A 75 26.83 -31.42 -0.26
CA SER A 75 26.82 -31.71 -1.70
C SER A 75 25.40 -31.91 -2.23
N ALA A 76 24.54 -32.59 -1.46
CA ALA A 76 23.15 -32.81 -1.82
C ALA A 76 22.39 -31.48 -1.89
N ALA A 77 22.52 -30.61 -0.87
CA ALA A 77 21.89 -29.30 -0.87
C ALA A 77 22.27 -28.47 -2.10
N PHE A 78 23.56 -28.42 -2.46
CA PHE A 78 23.99 -27.71 -3.67
C PHE A 78 23.52 -28.36 -4.97
N THR A 79 23.50 -29.69 -5.03
CA THR A 79 23.03 -30.43 -6.22
C THR A 79 21.53 -30.21 -6.43
N TYR A 80 20.72 -30.27 -5.38
CA TYR A 80 19.30 -29.94 -5.47
C TYR A 80 19.06 -28.47 -5.82
N MET A 81 19.91 -27.57 -5.33
CA MET A 81 19.84 -26.15 -5.68
C MET A 81 20.11 -25.93 -7.17
N GLU A 82 21.10 -26.63 -7.75
CA GLU A 82 21.40 -26.65 -9.19
C GLU A 82 20.20 -27.18 -10.00
N LEU A 83 19.57 -28.25 -9.52
CA LEU A 83 18.36 -28.84 -10.10
C LEU A 83 17.08 -28.01 -9.86
N LYS A 84 17.16 -26.89 -9.14
CA LYS A 84 16.01 -26.07 -8.71
C LYS A 84 14.98 -26.84 -7.89
N ASN A 85 15.40 -27.93 -7.24
CA ASN A 85 14.60 -28.66 -6.27
C ASN A 85 14.78 -28.01 -4.88
N TYR A 86 14.11 -26.88 -4.67
CA TYR A 86 14.26 -26.11 -3.43
C TYR A 86 13.74 -26.84 -2.18
N PRO A 87 12.65 -27.62 -2.21
CA PRO A 87 12.24 -28.42 -1.07
C PRO A 87 13.34 -29.38 -0.60
N SER A 88 13.96 -30.15 -1.50
CA SER A 88 15.06 -31.04 -1.14
C SER A 88 16.33 -30.29 -0.74
N THR A 89 16.56 -29.09 -1.30
CA THR A 89 17.65 -28.21 -0.87
C THR A 89 17.50 -27.82 0.60
N MET A 90 16.31 -27.38 1.00
CA MET A 90 16.03 -27.01 2.40
C MET A 90 16.15 -28.23 3.32
N GLN A 91 15.61 -29.39 2.91
CA GLN A 91 15.72 -30.62 3.69
C GLN A 91 17.17 -31.06 3.92
N ALA A 92 18.01 -31.03 2.88
CA ALA A 92 19.42 -31.39 2.99
C ALA A 92 20.20 -30.40 3.88
N ALA A 93 19.91 -29.10 3.76
CA ALA A 93 20.49 -28.08 4.65
C ALA A 93 20.06 -28.29 6.11
N ASP A 94 18.78 -28.60 6.36
CA ASP A 94 18.25 -28.88 7.69
C ASP A 94 18.89 -30.13 8.30
N LYS A 95 19.11 -31.18 7.51
CA LYS A 95 19.82 -32.38 7.96
C LYS A 95 21.26 -32.06 8.38
N LEU A 96 21.99 -31.24 7.61
CA LEU A 96 23.33 -30.84 7.99
C LEU A 96 23.33 -29.99 9.27
N LEU A 97 22.44 -29.00 9.36
CA LEU A 97 22.34 -28.12 10.53
C LEU A 97 21.95 -28.90 11.81
N ALA A 98 21.12 -29.94 11.68
CA ALA A 98 20.72 -30.81 12.78
C ALA A 98 21.85 -31.71 13.31
N LEU A 99 22.92 -31.94 12.55
CA LEU A 99 24.09 -32.67 13.05
C LEU A 99 24.82 -31.92 14.17
N GLY A 100 24.59 -30.61 14.32
CA GLY A 100 25.10 -29.84 15.45
C GLY A 100 26.62 -29.88 15.56
N GLU A 101 27.13 -29.93 16.79
CA GLU A 101 28.56 -30.07 17.10
C GLU A 101 29.01 -31.52 17.07
N SER A 102 28.10 -32.49 16.84
CA SER A 102 28.42 -33.93 16.93
C SER A 102 29.34 -34.44 15.82
N VAL A 103 29.89 -33.53 15.01
CA VAL A 103 30.74 -33.86 13.87
C VAL A 103 31.94 -32.92 13.83
N ASP A 104 32.99 -33.29 14.55
CA ASP A 104 34.34 -32.68 14.53
C ASP A 104 35.06 -32.83 13.17
N THR A 105 34.41 -33.40 12.15
CA THR A 105 35.06 -33.71 10.88
C THR A 105 35.12 -32.56 9.88
N LEU A 106 34.44 -31.44 10.15
CA LEU A 106 34.54 -30.22 9.32
C LEU A 106 35.48 -29.23 9.99
N GLN A 107 36.72 -29.13 9.49
CA GLN A 107 37.71 -28.14 9.93
C GLN A 107 37.15 -26.69 9.93
N ASP A 108 36.15 -26.40 9.09
CA ASP A 108 35.45 -25.10 9.01
C ASP A 108 33.94 -25.21 9.31
N LEU A 109 33.56 -25.87 10.41
CA LEU A 109 32.13 -26.10 10.78
C LEU A 109 31.30 -24.80 10.82
N GLU A 110 31.86 -23.69 11.30
CA GLU A 110 31.18 -22.38 11.33
C GLU A 110 30.86 -21.88 9.90
N LEU A 111 31.81 -22.01 8.97
CA LEU A 111 31.62 -21.64 7.58
C LEU A 111 30.58 -22.56 6.91
N ALA A 112 30.61 -23.86 7.22
CA ALA A 112 29.61 -24.79 6.69
C ALA A 112 28.19 -24.42 7.17
N ARG A 113 28.04 -24.03 8.44
CA ARG A 113 26.74 -23.62 9.01
C ARG A 113 26.20 -22.34 8.38
N ILE A 114 27.00 -21.27 8.28
CA ILE A 114 26.52 -20.03 7.64
C ILE A 114 26.14 -20.26 6.17
N VAL A 115 26.90 -21.11 5.46
CA VAL A 115 26.61 -21.51 4.09
C VAL A 115 25.27 -22.25 4.03
N MET A 116 25.00 -23.19 4.95
CA MET A 116 23.72 -23.92 4.97
C MET A 116 22.53 -23.05 5.34
N TYR A 117 22.64 -22.15 6.33
CA TYR A 117 21.59 -21.17 6.61
C TYR A 117 21.30 -20.30 5.38
N THR A 118 22.35 -19.83 4.70
CA THR A 118 22.23 -19.00 3.49
C THR A 118 21.58 -19.75 2.33
N THR A 119 22.02 -21.00 2.08
CA THR A 119 21.46 -21.87 1.04
C THR A 119 19.99 -22.16 1.32
N ARG A 120 19.65 -22.51 2.56
CA ARG A 120 18.28 -22.78 2.99
C ARG A 120 17.38 -21.56 2.82
N ALA A 121 17.80 -20.39 3.27
CA ALA A 121 17.08 -19.13 3.12
C ALA A 121 16.85 -18.80 1.63
N THR A 122 17.91 -18.90 0.82
CA THR A 122 17.82 -18.70 -0.64
C THR A 122 16.81 -19.67 -1.28
N ALA A 123 16.85 -20.95 -0.91
CA ALA A 123 15.92 -21.95 -1.38
C ALA A 123 14.47 -21.66 -0.94
N PHE A 124 14.24 -21.26 0.31
CA PHE A 124 12.93 -20.85 0.81
C PHE A 124 12.38 -19.67 0.01
N PHE A 125 13.17 -18.61 -0.17
CA PHE A 125 12.77 -17.43 -0.94
C PHE A 125 12.37 -17.79 -2.38
N LEU A 126 13.14 -18.65 -3.04
CA LEU A 126 12.86 -19.09 -4.41
C LEU A 126 11.64 -20.02 -4.48
N ALA A 127 11.52 -20.97 -3.55
CA ALA A 127 10.35 -21.84 -3.42
C ALA A 127 9.08 -21.02 -3.21
N PHE A 128 9.12 -20.01 -2.33
CA PHE A 128 8.01 -19.12 -2.06
C PHE A 128 7.56 -18.37 -3.32
N ASN A 129 8.50 -17.75 -4.04
CA ASN A 129 8.19 -17.03 -5.28
C ASN A 129 7.67 -17.94 -6.40
N GLN A 130 8.07 -19.21 -6.40
CA GLN A 130 7.59 -20.23 -7.34
C GLN A 130 6.35 -20.97 -6.83
N ARG A 131 5.73 -20.53 -5.73
CA ARG A 131 4.53 -21.14 -5.12
C ARG A 131 4.71 -22.62 -4.75
N GLN A 132 5.93 -23.00 -4.38
CA GLN A 132 6.26 -24.35 -3.91
C GLN A 132 6.13 -24.51 -2.38
N ILE A 133 5.92 -23.41 -1.66
CA ILE A 133 5.56 -23.42 -0.24
C ILE A 133 4.03 -23.47 -0.15
N THR A 134 3.48 -24.59 0.31
CA THR A 134 2.04 -24.89 0.26
C THR A 134 1.44 -25.21 1.62
N THR A 135 2.26 -25.47 2.64
CA THR A 135 1.78 -25.83 3.98
C THR A 135 2.16 -24.80 5.04
N LYS A 136 1.37 -24.76 6.12
CA LYS A 136 1.67 -23.95 7.30
C LYS A 136 3.01 -24.35 7.94
N GLU A 137 3.29 -25.64 8.02
CA GLU A 137 4.51 -26.18 8.61
C GLU A 137 5.77 -25.69 7.86
N GLN A 138 5.74 -25.66 6.52
CA GLN A 138 6.86 -25.13 5.73
C GLN A 138 7.11 -23.64 6.01
N LEU A 139 6.06 -22.86 6.27
CA LEU A 139 6.18 -21.46 6.66
C LEU A 139 6.76 -21.33 8.08
N GLU A 140 6.29 -22.13 9.04
CA GLU A 140 6.82 -22.16 10.41
C GLU A 140 8.31 -22.50 10.40
N GLN A 141 8.70 -23.56 9.69
CA GLN A 141 10.10 -23.94 9.49
C GLN A 141 10.91 -22.85 8.77
N GLY A 142 10.32 -22.14 7.81
CA GLY A 142 10.92 -20.97 7.15
C GLY A 142 11.26 -19.86 8.13
N ARG A 143 10.29 -19.45 8.95
CA ARG A 143 10.43 -18.42 9.99
C ARG A 143 11.48 -18.81 11.03
N ASP A 144 11.40 -20.04 11.55
CA ASP A 144 12.25 -20.48 12.66
C ASP A 144 13.71 -20.63 12.20
N ALA A 145 13.95 -21.11 10.98
CA ALA A 145 15.29 -21.17 10.43
C ALA A 145 15.87 -19.79 10.10
N ALA A 146 15.05 -18.83 9.67
CA ALA A 146 15.48 -17.45 9.50
C ALA A 146 15.92 -16.83 10.83
N ALA A 147 15.16 -17.05 11.92
CA ALA A 147 15.53 -16.62 13.26
C ALA A 147 16.83 -17.28 13.75
N ALA A 148 16.99 -18.58 13.51
CA ALA A 148 18.22 -19.31 13.84
C ALA A 148 19.43 -18.80 13.03
N GLY A 149 19.25 -18.49 11.75
CA GLY A 149 20.27 -17.90 10.89
C GLY A 149 20.70 -16.51 11.36
N ILE A 150 19.77 -15.67 11.81
CA ILE A 150 20.08 -14.35 12.41
C ILE A 150 20.91 -14.54 13.69
N LYS A 151 20.47 -15.43 14.59
CA LYS A 151 21.20 -15.72 15.84
C LYS A 151 22.61 -16.23 15.56
N PHE A 152 22.77 -17.12 14.58
CA PHE A 152 24.09 -17.60 14.17
C PHE A 152 24.93 -16.47 13.58
N LEU A 153 24.33 -15.63 12.74
CA LEU A 153 25.00 -14.49 12.11
C LEU A 153 25.53 -13.47 13.13
N ASP A 154 24.80 -13.24 14.23
CA ASP A 154 25.23 -12.35 15.32
C ASP A 154 26.49 -12.84 16.04
N ALA A 155 26.71 -14.16 16.06
CA ALA A 155 27.88 -14.79 16.67
C ALA A 155 28.96 -15.18 15.65
N TRP A 156 28.71 -15.00 14.35
CA TRP A 156 29.61 -15.47 13.30
C TRP A 156 30.91 -14.66 13.31
N LYS A 157 32.04 -15.36 13.40
CA LYS A 157 33.36 -14.74 13.36
C LYS A 157 33.79 -14.49 11.93
N LYS A 158 34.52 -13.40 11.72
CA LYS A 158 35.11 -13.06 10.42
C LYS A 158 36.07 -14.19 9.98
N PRO A 159 35.87 -14.80 8.80
CA PRO A 159 36.85 -15.70 8.20
C PRO A 159 38.16 -14.96 7.88
N GLU A 160 39.31 -15.59 8.09
CA GLU A 160 40.65 -14.98 7.88
C GLU A 160 40.85 -14.40 6.48
N LYS A 161 40.21 -15.02 5.47
CA LYS A 161 40.32 -14.64 4.05
C LYS A 161 39.50 -13.41 3.66
N LEU A 162 38.66 -12.88 4.57
CA LEU A 162 37.85 -11.70 4.32
C LEU A 162 38.45 -10.46 4.97
N THR A 163 38.43 -9.35 4.25
CA THR A 163 38.66 -8.03 4.87
C THR A 163 37.48 -7.67 5.78
N ASP A 164 37.70 -6.74 6.72
CA ASP A 164 36.63 -6.28 7.61
C ASP A 164 35.45 -5.68 6.84
N GLU A 165 35.75 -4.94 5.77
CA GLU A 165 34.74 -4.37 4.88
C GLU A 165 33.93 -5.47 4.17
N GLN A 166 34.60 -6.47 3.58
CA GLN A 166 33.92 -7.58 2.91
C GLN A 166 33.02 -8.35 3.88
N PHE A 167 33.51 -8.62 5.08
CA PHE A 167 32.74 -9.29 6.11
C PHE A 167 31.54 -8.47 6.57
N ALA A 168 31.71 -7.17 6.82
CA ALA A 168 30.63 -6.29 7.22
C ALA A 168 29.53 -6.21 6.14
N GLN A 169 29.91 -6.13 4.85
CA GLN A 169 28.95 -6.15 3.74
C GLN A 169 28.20 -7.48 3.65
N GLU A 170 28.91 -8.58 3.88
CA GLU A 170 28.32 -9.92 3.87
C GLU A 170 27.32 -10.10 5.02
N VAL A 171 27.68 -9.67 6.24
CA VAL A 171 26.77 -9.68 7.39
C VAL A 171 25.51 -8.86 7.10
N LYS A 172 25.64 -7.66 6.51
CA LYS A 172 24.48 -6.85 6.11
C LYS A 172 23.58 -7.60 5.11
N ARG A 173 24.17 -8.22 4.09
CA ARG A 173 23.44 -8.96 3.06
C ARG A 173 22.67 -10.15 3.64
N LEU A 174 23.32 -10.94 4.49
CA LEU A 174 22.69 -12.11 5.13
C LEU A 174 21.61 -11.69 6.12
N ARG A 175 21.82 -10.59 6.86
CA ARG A 175 20.81 -10.03 7.76
C ARG A 175 19.56 -9.61 6.99
N ILE A 176 19.69 -8.96 5.84
CA ILE A 176 18.56 -8.62 4.96
C ILE A 176 17.84 -9.89 4.49
N LEU A 177 18.59 -10.90 4.03
CA LEU A 177 18.02 -12.17 3.54
C LEU A 177 17.19 -12.85 4.62
N PHE A 178 17.77 -13.12 5.79
CA PHE A 178 17.09 -13.83 6.85
C PHE A 178 15.88 -13.07 7.38
N ASN A 179 16.00 -11.75 7.60
CA ASN A 179 14.84 -10.95 8.01
C ASN A 179 13.75 -10.91 6.94
N THR A 180 14.10 -10.88 5.66
CA THR A 180 13.11 -10.93 4.58
C THR A 180 12.34 -12.25 4.59
N ASP A 181 13.03 -13.39 4.73
CA ASP A 181 12.39 -14.70 4.73
C ASP A 181 11.53 -14.92 5.97
N GLY A 182 12.04 -14.54 7.16
CA GLY A 182 11.28 -14.57 8.40
C GLY A 182 10.01 -13.71 8.33
N GLY A 183 10.13 -12.50 7.77
CA GLY A 183 8.99 -11.60 7.55
C GLY A 183 7.98 -12.15 6.55
N ILE A 184 8.42 -12.75 5.43
CA ILE A 184 7.53 -13.41 4.46
C ILE A 184 6.76 -14.53 5.15
N ALA A 185 7.46 -15.42 5.84
CA ALA A 185 6.85 -16.54 6.53
C ALA A 185 5.84 -16.09 7.58
N ALA A 186 6.22 -15.15 8.45
CA ALA A 186 5.34 -14.58 9.47
C ALA A 186 4.10 -13.91 8.86
N LEU A 187 4.26 -13.14 7.78
CA LEU A 187 3.15 -12.50 7.08
C LEU A 187 2.15 -13.52 6.53
N GLN A 188 2.63 -14.62 5.92
CA GLN A 188 1.75 -15.69 5.43
C GLN A 188 1.08 -16.48 6.55
N LEU A 189 1.76 -16.63 7.69
CA LEU A 189 1.21 -17.21 8.92
C LEU A 189 0.20 -16.28 9.62
N LYS A 190 0.02 -15.05 9.12
CA LYS A 190 -0.77 -13.98 9.75
C LYS A 190 -0.25 -13.58 11.14
N ASP A 191 1.02 -13.86 11.42
CA ASP A 191 1.74 -13.34 12.57
C ASP A 191 2.27 -11.95 12.22
N TYR A 192 1.36 -10.99 12.13
CA TYR A 192 1.66 -9.65 11.64
C TYR A 192 2.61 -8.89 12.56
N LYS A 193 2.64 -9.22 13.86
CA LYS A 193 3.60 -8.63 14.80
C LYS A 193 5.02 -9.09 14.48
N ALA A 194 5.24 -10.40 14.36
CA ALA A 194 6.56 -10.91 13.98
C ALA A 194 6.96 -10.43 12.57
N ALA A 195 6.01 -10.35 11.63
CA ALA A 195 6.28 -9.83 10.29
C ALA A 195 6.77 -8.37 10.32
N VAL A 196 6.15 -7.51 11.13
CA VAL A 196 6.61 -6.14 11.35
C VAL A 196 8.04 -6.12 11.88
N ASP A 197 8.34 -6.90 12.93
CA ASP A 197 9.66 -6.93 13.56
C ASP A 197 10.75 -7.32 12.54
N PHE A 198 10.51 -8.38 11.76
CA PHE A 198 11.42 -8.83 10.72
C PHE A 198 11.61 -7.79 9.60
N PHE A 199 10.53 -7.26 9.03
CA PHE A 199 10.65 -6.30 7.93
C PHE A 199 11.29 -4.98 8.37
N ARG A 200 11.02 -4.50 9.59
CA ARG A 200 11.72 -3.35 10.17
C ARG A 200 13.20 -3.61 10.33
N ALA A 201 13.59 -4.77 10.89
CA ALA A 201 14.99 -5.13 11.04
C ALA A 201 15.73 -5.19 9.68
N SER A 202 15.06 -5.65 8.61
CA SER A 202 15.59 -5.59 7.25
C SER A 202 15.77 -4.14 6.75
N LEU A 203 14.77 -3.29 6.96
CA LEU A 203 14.78 -1.89 6.50
C LEU A 203 15.74 -0.99 7.28
N VAL A 204 16.10 -1.34 8.52
CA VAL A 204 17.21 -0.70 9.25
C VAL A 204 18.53 -0.87 8.50
N VAL A 205 18.73 -2.02 7.85
CA VAL A 205 19.95 -2.30 7.06
C VAL A 205 19.84 -1.74 5.64
N ASN A 206 18.66 -1.81 5.03
CA ASN A 206 18.41 -1.32 3.68
C ASN A 206 17.09 -0.53 3.60
N ALA A 207 17.14 0.75 3.97
CA ALA A 207 15.98 1.64 4.01
C ALA A 207 15.37 1.93 2.61
N ALA A 208 16.07 1.61 1.53
CA ALA A 208 15.64 1.82 0.14
C ALA A 208 15.09 0.54 -0.50
N ASP A 209 14.54 -0.40 0.28
CA ASP A 209 13.88 -1.61 -0.22
C ASP A 209 12.37 -1.37 -0.44
N PRO A 210 11.91 -1.19 -1.69
CA PRO A 210 10.48 -1.01 -1.96
C PRO A 210 9.64 -2.23 -1.60
N VAL A 211 10.18 -3.45 -1.74
CA VAL A 211 9.45 -4.70 -1.53
C VAL A 211 9.17 -4.89 -0.05
N ASN A 212 10.19 -4.74 0.79
CA ASN A 212 10.04 -4.88 2.24
C ASN A 212 9.27 -3.70 2.85
N SER A 213 9.34 -2.49 2.26
CA SER A 213 8.46 -1.38 2.66
C SER A 213 6.99 -1.70 2.41
N TYR A 214 6.66 -2.25 1.24
CA TYR A 214 5.28 -2.65 0.93
C TYR A 214 4.78 -3.74 1.88
N ARG A 215 5.60 -4.78 2.11
CA ARG A 215 5.25 -5.89 3.01
C ARG A 215 5.10 -5.44 4.47
N LEU A 216 5.93 -4.52 4.93
CA LEU A 216 5.79 -3.89 6.24
C LEU A 216 4.45 -3.15 6.34
N GLY A 217 4.10 -2.37 5.30
CA GLY A 217 2.82 -1.68 5.23
C GLY A 217 1.62 -2.63 5.29
N LEU A 218 1.67 -3.75 4.56
CA LEU A 218 0.64 -4.79 4.64
C LEU A 218 0.54 -5.38 6.05
N ALA A 219 1.67 -5.68 6.70
CA ALA A 219 1.68 -6.24 8.04
C ALA A 219 1.03 -5.28 9.05
N TYR A 220 1.40 -3.99 9.04
CA TYR A 220 0.78 -2.98 9.91
C TYR A 220 -0.74 -2.85 9.69
N LEU A 221 -1.19 -2.84 8.44
CA LEU A 221 -2.62 -2.69 8.11
C LEU A 221 -3.47 -3.92 8.41
N GLN A 222 -2.83 -5.08 8.58
CA GLN A 222 -3.52 -6.34 8.87
C GLN A 222 -3.47 -6.74 10.35
N GLN A 223 -2.72 -6.00 11.19
CA GLN A 223 -2.77 -6.17 12.65
C GLN A 223 -4.16 -5.90 13.22
N ASP A 224 -4.40 -6.40 14.43
CA ASP A 224 -5.62 -6.15 15.20
C ASP A 224 -5.24 -5.57 16.58
N PRO A 225 -5.51 -4.26 16.84
CA PRO A 225 -6.05 -3.29 15.90
C PRO A 225 -5.02 -2.90 14.80
N PRO A 226 -5.47 -2.44 13.62
CA PRO A 226 -4.57 -1.99 12.56
C PRO A 226 -3.71 -0.80 13.00
N GLN A 227 -2.43 -0.81 12.63
CA GLN A 227 -1.53 0.32 12.79
C GLN A 227 -1.56 1.21 11.55
N SER A 228 -2.71 1.86 11.31
CA SER A 228 -3.03 2.54 10.05
C SER A 228 -1.98 3.57 9.61
N MET A 229 -1.51 4.44 10.49
CA MET A 229 -0.56 5.49 10.12
C MET A 229 0.79 4.93 9.65
N ASP A 230 1.32 3.95 10.37
CA ASP A 230 2.59 3.31 10.01
C ASP A 230 2.42 2.44 8.76
N GLY A 231 1.25 1.81 8.61
CA GLY A 231 0.85 1.08 7.41
C GLY A 231 0.78 1.95 6.16
N PHE A 232 0.07 3.07 6.21
CA PHE A 232 -0.05 4.02 5.11
C PHE A 232 1.31 4.57 4.71
N TRP A 233 2.13 4.95 5.69
CA TRP A 233 3.48 5.44 5.46
C TRP A 233 4.35 4.42 4.73
N ALA A 234 4.38 3.17 5.20
CA ALA A 234 5.22 2.12 4.62
C ALA A 234 4.76 1.73 3.20
N VAL A 235 3.45 1.69 2.93
CA VAL A 235 2.94 1.48 1.56
C VAL A 235 3.29 2.66 0.66
N ALA A 236 3.10 3.90 1.12
CA ALA A 236 3.45 5.10 0.36
C ALA A 236 4.95 5.16 0.04
N ARG A 237 5.79 4.78 1.00
CA ARG A 237 7.24 4.65 0.81
C ARG A 237 7.57 3.65 -0.29
N SER A 238 6.87 2.51 -0.36
CA SER A 238 7.10 1.53 -1.43
C SER A 238 6.81 2.11 -2.82
N ILE A 239 5.77 2.95 -2.94
CA ILE A 239 5.41 3.67 -4.18
C ILE A 239 6.52 4.67 -4.52
N ALA A 240 6.95 5.50 -3.56
CA ALA A 240 8.02 6.47 -3.77
C ALA A 240 9.36 5.83 -4.18
N LEU A 241 9.64 4.62 -3.68
CA LEU A 241 10.79 3.79 -4.04
C LEU A 241 10.59 3.00 -5.35
N LYS A 242 9.54 3.29 -6.12
CA LYS A 242 9.26 2.71 -7.45
C LYS A 242 9.06 1.19 -7.42
N MET A 243 8.28 0.70 -6.45
CA MET A 243 7.87 -0.71 -6.39
C MET A 243 7.17 -1.14 -7.70
N GLN A 244 7.44 -2.37 -8.14
CA GLN A 244 6.73 -2.94 -9.31
C GLN A 244 5.23 -3.04 -9.03
N GLY A 245 4.40 -2.75 -10.04
CA GLY A 245 2.94 -2.69 -9.87
C GLY A 245 2.46 -1.43 -9.16
N GLU A 246 3.16 -0.30 -9.34
CA GLU A 246 2.87 0.98 -8.67
C GLU A 246 1.39 1.38 -8.75
N ALA A 247 0.77 1.27 -9.93
CA ALA A 247 -0.63 1.65 -10.12
C ALA A 247 -1.59 0.84 -9.22
N GLN A 248 -1.36 -0.47 -9.08
CA GLN A 248 -2.15 -1.35 -8.22
C GLN A 248 -1.93 -1.02 -6.74
N ILE A 249 -0.68 -0.75 -6.34
CA ILE A 249 -0.34 -0.40 -4.96
C ILE A 249 -0.92 0.98 -4.58
N ARG A 250 -0.88 1.94 -5.50
CA ARG A 250 -1.49 3.26 -5.35
C ARG A 250 -3.01 3.15 -5.18
N ASN A 251 -3.67 2.34 -6.00
CA ASN A 251 -5.11 2.07 -5.86
C ASN A 251 -5.43 1.37 -4.52
N TYR A 252 -4.59 0.42 -4.09
CA TYR A 252 -4.74 -0.21 -2.79
C TYR A 252 -4.65 0.80 -1.65
N LEU A 253 -3.62 1.67 -1.64
CA LEU A 253 -3.45 2.69 -0.61
C LEU A 253 -4.59 3.71 -0.63
N LYS A 254 -5.02 4.17 -1.81
CA LYS A 254 -6.20 5.04 -1.97
C LYS A 254 -7.44 4.42 -1.31
N ASN A 255 -7.71 3.14 -1.57
CA ASN A 255 -8.84 2.43 -0.97
C ASN A 255 -8.72 2.29 0.56
N GLN A 256 -7.51 2.10 1.08
CA GLN A 256 -7.28 2.03 2.53
C GLN A 256 -7.53 3.39 3.20
N LEU A 257 -7.04 4.48 2.60
CA LEU A 257 -7.33 5.84 3.06
C LEU A 257 -8.82 6.14 3.00
N ASN A 258 -9.51 5.76 1.91
CA ASN A 258 -10.96 5.94 1.79
C ASN A 258 -11.73 5.22 2.91
N ARG A 259 -11.35 3.97 3.25
CA ARG A 259 -11.99 3.23 4.35
C ARG A 259 -11.74 3.87 5.71
N TYR A 260 -10.54 4.42 5.90
CA TYR A 260 -10.11 5.03 7.15
C TYR A 260 -10.75 6.39 7.41
N GLN A 261 -10.87 7.22 6.38
CA GLN A 261 -11.38 8.58 6.49
C GLN A 261 -12.86 8.70 6.12
N GLN A 262 -13.31 7.93 5.12
CA GLN A 262 -14.61 8.06 4.46
C GLN A 262 -14.95 9.53 4.17
N PRO A 263 -14.07 10.23 3.40
CA PRO A 263 -14.28 11.63 3.11
C PRO A 263 -15.51 11.78 2.21
N THR A 264 -16.22 12.89 2.35
CA THR A 264 -17.36 13.23 1.49
C THR A 264 -16.93 13.61 0.07
N CYS A 265 -15.68 14.08 -0.10
CA CYS A 265 -15.12 14.50 -1.39
C CYS A 265 -13.93 13.63 -1.84
N ASP A 266 -14.11 12.91 -2.95
CA ASP A 266 -13.09 12.02 -3.52
C ASP A 266 -11.81 12.76 -3.97
N ALA A 267 -11.93 14.02 -4.43
CA ALA A 267 -10.79 14.80 -4.93
C ALA A 267 -9.72 15.05 -3.86
N LEU A 268 -10.10 15.07 -2.57
CA LEU A 268 -9.18 15.26 -1.46
C LEU A 268 -8.30 14.04 -1.19
N LEU A 269 -8.80 12.87 -1.54
CA LEU A 269 -8.10 11.62 -1.35
C LEU A 269 -6.88 11.51 -2.27
N ASP A 270 -6.98 11.97 -3.51
CA ASP A 270 -5.86 11.97 -4.47
C ASP A 270 -4.76 12.96 -4.08
N ALA A 271 -5.14 14.14 -3.60
CA ALA A 271 -4.19 15.13 -3.09
C ALA A 271 -3.43 14.59 -1.86
N GLN A 272 -4.15 14.04 -0.89
CA GLN A 272 -3.54 13.46 0.32
C GLN A 272 -2.65 12.26 0.00
N LEU A 273 -3.07 11.39 -0.92
CA LEU A 273 -2.27 10.25 -1.36
C LEU A 273 -0.93 10.73 -1.95
N ASN A 274 -0.95 11.75 -2.80
CA ASN A 274 0.27 12.31 -3.39
C ASN A 274 1.17 13.00 -2.35
N GLU A 275 0.59 13.75 -1.41
CA GLU A 275 1.33 14.36 -0.29
C GLU A 275 2.03 13.28 0.54
N LEU A 276 1.29 12.23 0.93
CA LEU A 276 1.82 11.10 1.70
C LEU A 276 2.96 10.38 0.96
N ILE A 277 2.82 10.13 -0.35
CA ILE A 277 3.89 9.50 -1.16
C ILE A 277 5.13 10.39 -1.21
N THR A 278 4.99 11.70 -1.42
CA THR A 278 6.11 12.64 -1.43
C THR A 278 6.84 12.66 -0.09
N LEU A 279 6.09 12.76 1.02
CA LEU A 279 6.66 12.77 2.36
C LEU A 279 7.38 11.45 2.70
N ALA A 280 6.75 10.31 2.40
CA ALA A 280 7.31 8.99 2.64
C ALA A 280 8.53 8.67 1.76
N GLY A 281 8.66 9.35 0.60
CA GLY A 281 9.87 9.31 -0.22
C GLY A 281 11.05 10.02 0.44
N GLY A 282 10.80 11.08 1.22
CA GLY A 282 11.82 11.88 1.89
C GLY A 282 12.35 11.30 3.20
N SER A 283 11.60 10.41 3.87
CA SER A 283 12.00 9.84 5.17
C SER A 283 11.65 8.35 5.31
N ALA A 284 12.58 7.57 5.87
CA ALA A 284 12.38 6.15 6.15
C ALA A 284 11.30 5.93 7.20
N ASP A 285 11.35 6.73 8.26
CA ASP A 285 10.40 6.68 9.36
C ASP A 285 9.32 7.75 9.20
N ARG A 286 8.11 7.44 9.68
CA ARG A 286 7.03 8.41 9.77
C ARG A 286 7.36 9.44 10.85
N PRO A 287 7.29 10.75 10.56
CA PRO A 287 7.41 11.78 11.59
C PRO A 287 6.35 11.58 12.68
N ALA A 288 6.72 11.67 13.96
CA ALA A 288 5.82 11.39 15.07
C ALA A 288 4.54 12.25 15.05
N GLY A 289 4.65 13.51 14.62
CA GLY A 289 3.53 14.45 14.49
C GLY A 289 2.71 14.31 13.22
N TYR A 290 3.14 13.48 12.24
CA TYR A 290 2.35 13.25 11.03
C TYR A 290 1.16 12.34 11.35
N SER A 291 -0.04 12.82 11.05
CA SER A 291 -1.28 12.07 11.18
C SER A 291 -2.25 12.42 10.06
N ILE A 292 -3.12 11.46 9.74
CA ILE A 292 -4.24 11.62 8.83
C ILE A 292 -5.51 11.51 9.70
N PRO A 293 -6.46 12.46 9.62
CA PRO A 293 -7.68 12.39 10.42
C PRO A 293 -8.51 11.17 10.04
N SER A 294 -8.94 10.41 11.04
CA SER A 294 -9.84 9.25 10.89
C SER A 294 -11.28 9.69 10.68
N ARG A 295 -12.16 8.77 10.28
CA ARG A 295 -13.60 9.04 10.18
C ARG A 295 -14.18 9.60 11.50
N PRO A 296 -13.93 9.01 12.69
CA PRO A 296 -14.35 9.61 13.96
C PRO A 296 -13.85 11.04 14.20
N ASP A 297 -12.61 11.34 13.78
CA ASP A 297 -12.07 12.71 13.90
C ASP A 297 -12.86 13.68 13.01
N LEU A 298 -13.17 13.27 11.78
CA LEU A 298 -13.97 14.07 10.86
C LEU A 298 -15.43 14.21 11.32
N ASP A 299 -16.04 13.15 11.86
CA ASP A 299 -17.40 13.19 12.43
C ASP A 299 -17.50 14.17 13.59
N LYS A 300 -16.50 14.19 14.47
CA LYS A 300 -16.44 15.18 15.56
C LYS A 300 -16.39 16.61 15.03
N VAL A 301 -15.56 16.84 14.00
CA VAL A 301 -15.47 18.16 13.36
C VAL A 301 -16.81 18.55 12.73
N MET A 302 -17.50 17.63 12.05
CA MET A 302 -18.82 17.88 11.48
C MET A 302 -19.88 18.19 12.55
N GLN A 303 -19.86 17.52 13.70
CA GLN A 303 -20.80 17.79 14.81
C GLN A 303 -20.61 19.18 15.41
N GLU A 304 -19.37 19.69 15.40
CA GLU A 304 -19.01 21.03 15.88
C GLU A 304 -19.10 22.10 14.76
N ALA A 305 -19.41 21.70 13.52
CA ALA A 305 -19.35 22.57 12.35
C ALA A 305 -20.58 23.49 12.28
N THR A 306 -20.42 24.70 12.80
CA THR A 306 -21.31 25.83 12.50
C THR A 306 -20.72 26.67 11.37
N VAL A 307 -21.56 27.53 10.75
CA VAL A 307 -21.13 28.42 9.66
C VAL A 307 -19.98 29.33 10.09
N ASP A 308 -20.01 29.87 11.31
CA ASP A 308 -18.92 30.70 11.85
C ASP A 308 -17.63 29.91 12.07
N VAL A 309 -17.72 28.68 12.58
CA VAL A 309 -16.56 27.80 12.78
C VAL A 309 -15.92 27.47 11.44
N ILE A 310 -16.72 27.10 10.43
CA ILE A 310 -16.22 26.78 9.09
C ILE A 310 -15.54 28.00 8.47
N LEU A 311 -16.19 29.16 8.47
CA LEU A 311 -15.64 30.38 7.90
C LEU A 311 -14.33 30.79 8.59
N ARG A 312 -14.31 30.77 9.92
CA ARG A 312 -13.12 31.11 10.72
C ARG A 312 -11.97 30.16 10.42
N ASP A 313 -12.23 28.86 10.46
CA ASP A 313 -11.19 27.84 10.35
C ASP A 313 -10.64 27.76 8.91
N LEU A 314 -11.50 27.82 7.88
CA LEU A 314 -11.06 27.85 6.47
C LEU A 314 -10.28 29.11 6.13
N LYS A 315 -10.70 30.27 6.65
CA LYS A 315 -10.00 31.54 6.44
C LYS A 315 -8.66 31.59 7.17
N GLY A 316 -8.55 30.93 8.33
CA GLY A 316 -7.32 30.83 9.11
C GLY A 316 -6.23 29.99 8.44
N GLY A 317 -6.60 29.07 7.54
CA GLY A 317 -5.66 28.22 6.82
C GLY A 317 -5.01 27.13 7.70
N GLY A 318 -3.91 26.56 7.20
CA GLY A 318 -3.12 25.54 7.91
C GLY A 318 -3.84 24.20 8.09
N ASP A 319 -3.38 23.40 9.07
CA ASP A 319 -3.87 22.05 9.29
C ASP A 319 -5.33 22.02 9.73
N ARG A 320 -5.79 23.03 10.49
CA ARG A 320 -7.19 23.12 10.89
C ARG A 320 -8.10 23.34 9.68
N ALA A 321 -7.74 24.23 8.76
CA ALA A 321 -8.48 24.42 7.52
C ALA A 321 -8.54 23.13 6.68
N LYS A 322 -7.42 22.39 6.58
CA LYS A 322 -7.39 21.09 5.89
C LYS A 322 -8.36 20.09 6.50
N ILE A 323 -8.37 19.94 7.83
CA ILE A 323 -9.25 19.00 8.54
C ILE A 323 -10.72 19.40 8.40
N VAL A 324 -11.04 20.69 8.60
CA VAL A 324 -12.40 21.20 8.42
C VAL A 324 -12.87 20.96 7.00
N TRP A 325 -12.05 21.29 5.99
CA TRP A 325 -12.39 21.05 4.60
C TRP A 325 -12.62 19.58 4.28
N LEU A 326 -11.77 18.67 4.79
CA LEU A 326 -11.96 17.22 4.67
C LEU A 326 -13.29 16.74 5.25
N ALA A 327 -13.77 17.41 6.32
CA ALA A 327 -15.01 17.06 6.99
C ALA A 327 -16.26 17.63 6.27
N VAL A 328 -16.21 18.87 5.77
CA VAL A 328 -17.41 19.58 5.30
C VAL A 328 -17.51 19.76 3.79
N CYS A 329 -16.51 19.32 3.01
CA CYS A 329 -16.59 19.37 1.55
C CYS A 329 -17.82 18.57 1.06
N ASP A 330 -18.57 19.10 0.09
CA ASP A 330 -19.85 18.56 -0.38
C ASP A 330 -20.97 18.44 0.67
N ALA A 331 -20.77 18.90 1.91
CA ALA A 331 -21.83 18.95 2.90
C ALA A 331 -22.91 19.97 2.48
N GLU A 332 -24.16 19.60 2.68
CA GLU A 332 -25.33 20.44 2.43
C GLU A 332 -25.72 21.19 3.70
N PHE A 333 -25.78 22.51 3.60
CA PHE A 333 -26.24 23.40 4.65
C PHE A 333 -27.68 23.79 4.32
N PRO A 334 -28.67 23.39 5.14
CA PRO A 334 -30.08 23.61 4.83
C PRO A 334 -30.51 25.07 5.03
N GLU A 335 -29.79 25.81 5.86
CA GLU A 335 -30.15 27.16 6.26
C GLU A 335 -28.90 28.02 6.43
N LEU A 336 -28.63 28.85 5.43
CA LEU A 336 -27.58 29.87 5.43
C LEU A 336 -28.24 31.23 5.29
N GLY A 337 -27.94 32.15 6.23
CA GLY A 337 -28.25 33.56 6.07
C GLY A 337 -27.19 34.26 5.24
N GLY A 338 -27.59 35.18 4.36
CA GLY A 338 -26.64 35.95 3.56
C GLY A 338 -27.16 37.32 3.18
N LYS A 339 -26.23 38.25 2.96
CA LYS A 339 -26.48 39.57 2.36
C LYS A 339 -25.97 39.58 0.94
N VAL A 340 -26.82 39.92 -0.02
CA VAL A 340 -26.49 39.95 -1.45
C VAL A 340 -25.59 41.16 -1.76
N PHE A 341 -24.51 40.92 -2.52
CA PHE A 341 -23.62 41.98 -3.02
C PHE A 341 -23.75 42.18 -4.53
N GLU A 342 -23.82 41.07 -5.26
CA GLU A 342 -23.85 41.07 -6.72
C GLU A 342 -24.69 39.88 -7.19
N THR A 343 -25.43 40.09 -8.27
CA THR A 343 -26.17 39.04 -8.96
C THR A 343 -25.75 39.01 -10.43
N ALA A 344 -25.60 37.81 -10.96
CA ALA A 344 -25.29 37.58 -12.36
C ALA A 344 -26.07 36.36 -12.85
N GLU A 345 -26.25 36.26 -14.15
CA GLU A 345 -26.80 35.09 -14.82
C GLU A 345 -25.82 34.64 -15.90
N ALA A 346 -25.48 33.35 -15.89
CA ALA A 346 -24.64 32.73 -16.89
C ALA A 346 -25.16 31.32 -17.16
N ASP A 347 -25.34 30.98 -18.44
CA ASP A 347 -25.78 29.65 -18.89
C ASP A 347 -27.05 29.12 -18.20
N GLY A 348 -28.00 30.02 -17.89
CA GLY A 348 -29.26 29.67 -17.22
C GLY A 348 -29.14 29.36 -15.72
N VAL A 349 -28.00 29.66 -15.11
CA VAL A 349 -27.75 29.56 -13.66
C VAL A 349 -27.59 30.97 -13.09
N VAL A 350 -28.24 31.24 -11.96
CA VAL A 350 -28.07 32.49 -11.23
C VAL A 350 -26.87 32.36 -10.29
N ILE A 351 -25.94 33.31 -10.37
CA ILE A 351 -24.78 33.41 -9.50
C ILE A 351 -24.98 34.60 -8.57
N LEU A 352 -25.01 34.34 -7.26
CA LEU A 352 -25.06 35.37 -6.23
C LEU A 352 -23.69 35.47 -5.57
N LYS A 353 -23.12 36.67 -5.45
CA LYS A 353 -22.05 36.92 -4.48
C LYS A 353 -22.70 37.42 -3.20
N VAL A 354 -22.49 36.70 -2.11
CA VAL A 354 -23.11 36.99 -0.82
C VAL A 354 -22.07 37.07 0.29
N PHE A 355 -22.44 37.77 1.36
CA PHE A 355 -21.72 37.69 2.61
C PHE A 355 -22.56 36.93 3.64
N THR A 356 -21.95 35.91 4.24
CA THR A 356 -22.55 35.07 5.28
C THR A 356 -21.68 35.08 6.53
N ALA A 357 -22.30 35.06 7.70
CA ALA A 357 -21.63 35.04 9.00
C ALA A 357 -22.45 34.25 10.03
N GLY A 358 -21.98 34.18 11.29
CA GLY A 358 -22.61 33.37 12.34
C GLY A 358 -23.94 33.92 12.86
N ASN A 359 -24.22 35.21 12.63
CA ASN A 359 -25.44 35.85 13.10
C ASN A 359 -25.91 36.98 12.15
N PRO A 360 -27.18 37.40 12.24
CA PRO A 360 -27.75 38.43 11.36
C PRO A 360 -27.07 39.81 11.45
N GLU A 361 -26.55 40.19 12.61
CA GLU A 361 -25.89 41.50 12.79
C GLU A 361 -24.57 41.56 12.03
N GLU A 362 -23.76 40.51 12.12
CA GLU A 362 -22.55 40.36 11.33
C GLU A 362 -22.83 40.30 9.83
N ILE A 363 -23.88 39.56 9.42
CA ILE A 363 -24.31 39.49 8.01
C ILE A 363 -24.61 40.89 7.46
N ARG A 364 -25.39 41.69 8.20
CA ARG A 364 -25.69 43.08 7.83
C ARG A 364 -24.45 43.96 7.78
N ALA A 365 -23.52 43.79 8.73
CA ALA A 365 -22.30 44.57 8.82
C ALA A 365 -21.23 44.22 7.77
N GLY A 366 -21.34 43.07 7.09
CA GLY A 366 -20.37 42.64 6.08
C GLY A 366 -20.15 43.65 4.96
N THR A 367 -18.89 43.83 4.52
CA THR A 367 -18.51 44.87 3.54
C THR A 367 -18.00 44.32 2.21
N ALA A 368 -17.79 43.01 2.11
CA ALA A 368 -17.37 42.33 0.90
C ALA A 368 -17.94 40.90 0.89
N PRO A 369 -18.23 40.29 -0.26
CA PRO A 369 -18.72 38.92 -0.31
C PRO A 369 -17.65 37.92 0.14
N ASN A 370 -18.08 36.83 0.78
CA ASN A 370 -17.24 35.69 1.16
C ASN A 370 -17.76 34.35 0.61
N MET A 371 -18.89 34.37 -0.10
CA MET A 371 -19.44 33.22 -0.79
C MET A 371 -19.90 33.58 -2.21
N GLU A 372 -19.67 32.66 -3.15
CA GLU A 372 -20.28 32.63 -4.47
C GLU A 372 -21.28 31.47 -4.52
N VAL A 373 -22.56 31.78 -4.79
CA VAL A 373 -23.69 30.86 -4.65
C VAL A 373 -24.31 30.61 -6.02
N ARG A 374 -24.22 29.37 -6.50
CA ARG A 374 -24.85 28.94 -7.76
C ARG A 374 -26.25 28.42 -7.47
N VAL A 375 -27.25 29.23 -7.82
CA VAL A 375 -28.67 28.96 -7.63
C VAL A 375 -29.26 28.32 -8.89
N GLU A 376 -29.84 27.13 -8.74
CA GLU A 376 -30.37 26.33 -9.83
C GLU A 376 -31.90 26.29 -9.81
N GLY A 377 -32.54 26.49 -10.96
CA GLY A 377 -34.00 26.38 -11.10
C GLY A 377 -34.82 27.49 -10.45
N GLN A 378 -34.19 28.61 -10.05
CA GLN A 378 -34.85 29.81 -9.52
C GLN A 378 -34.40 31.06 -10.28
N PRO A 379 -34.76 31.23 -11.56
CA PRO A 379 -34.32 32.36 -12.39
C PRO A 379 -34.71 33.72 -11.78
N GLN A 380 -35.80 33.78 -11.00
CA GLN A 380 -36.22 35.00 -10.29
C GLN A 380 -35.17 35.53 -9.30
N ALA A 381 -34.22 34.69 -8.84
CA ALA A 381 -33.14 35.08 -7.95
C ALA A 381 -32.19 36.10 -8.58
N VAL A 382 -32.12 36.19 -9.93
CA VAL A 382 -31.29 37.21 -10.61
C VAL A 382 -31.72 38.64 -10.25
N ARG A 383 -32.99 38.82 -9.86
CA ARG A 383 -33.58 40.12 -9.52
C ARG A 383 -33.37 40.53 -8.05
N LEU A 384 -32.70 39.70 -7.26
CA LEU A 384 -32.23 40.11 -5.93
C LEU A 384 -31.27 41.30 -6.09
N LYS A 385 -31.35 42.25 -5.17
CA LYS A 385 -30.58 43.49 -5.19
C LYS A 385 -29.47 43.44 -4.15
N LYS A 386 -28.48 44.29 -4.34
CA LYS A 386 -27.48 44.55 -3.31
C LYS A 386 -28.16 44.94 -1.99
N ASP A 387 -27.64 44.40 -0.90
CA ASP A 387 -28.11 44.51 0.48
C ASP A 387 -29.43 43.77 0.80
N ASP A 388 -30.02 43.03 -0.15
CA ASP A 388 -31.11 42.10 0.18
C ASP A 388 -30.58 41.00 1.12
N GLU A 389 -31.31 40.77 2.21
CA GLU A 389 -31.08 39.62 3.11
C GLU A 389 -31.83 38.41 2.56
N ILE A 390 -31.17 37.27 2.54
CA ILE A 390 -31.72 36.01 2.05
C ILE A 390 -31.42 34.87 3.01
N VAL A 391 -32.30 33.87 3.02
CA VAL A 391 -32.02 32.54 3.56
C VAL A 391 -32.04 31.53 2.44
N TYR A 392 -31.04 30.66 2.38
CA TYR A 392 -30.89 29.69 1.32
C TYR A 392 -30.26 28.39 1.82
N SER A 393 -30.52 27.28 1.12
CA SER A 393 -29.74 26.06 1.26
C SER A 393 -28.67 25.98 0.18
N ALA A 394 -27.53 25.33 0.45
CA ALA A 394 -26.50 25.07 -0.55
C ALA A 394 -25.51 23.98 -0.12
N ALA A 395 -24.80 23.41 -1.09
CA ALA A 395 -23.69 22.47 -0.87
C ALA A 395 -22.33 23.14 -1.04
N LEU A 396 -21.36 22.87 -0.16
CA LEU A 396 -19.98 23.36 -0.30
C LEU A 396 -19.27 22.65 -1.45
N LYS A 397 -18.66 23.39 -2.39
CA LYS A 397 -17.99 22.81 -3.56
C LYS A 397 -16.49 23.03 -3.58
N SER A 398 -16.06 24.25 -3.28
CA SER A 398 -14.65 24.59 -3.16
C SER A 398 -14.50 25.84 -2.29
N TYR A 399 -13.25 26.21 -1.99
CA TYR A 399 -12.94 27.52 -1.46
C TYR A 399 -11.58 28.00 -1.98
N THR A 400 -11.43 29.31 -2.06
CA THR A 400 -10.15 29.99 -2.29
C THR A 400 -9.75 30.68 -0.98
N PRO A 401 -8.53 30.47 -0.46
CA PRO A 401 -8.12 31.05 0.82
C PRO A 401 -7.75 32.54 0.70
N ASP A 402 -7.26 32.99 -0.47
CA ASP A 402 -6.86 34.38 -0.71
C ASP A 402 -7.12 34.81 -2.18
N PRO A 403 -8.00 35.81 -2.44
CA PRO A 403 -8.95 36.36 -1.49
C PRO A 403 -9.93 35.28 -1.02
N PHE A 404 -10.31 35.32 0.26
CA PHE A 404 -11.17 34.31 0.84
C PHE A 404 -12.55 34.28 0.17
N MET A 405 -12.91 33.15 -0.44
CA MET A 405 -14.20 32.95 -1.10
C MET A 405 -14.59 31.47 -1.09
N ILE A 406 -15.76 31.14 -0.54
CA ILE A 406 -16.34 29.79 -0.64
C ILE A 406 -17.23 29.71 -1.89
N GLN A 407 -17.10 28.64 -2.67
CA GLN A 407 -18.01 28.37 -3.78
C GLN A 407 -19.05 27.33 -3.37
N LEU A 408 -20.31 27.70 -3.55
CA LEU A 408 -21.49 26.92 -3.19
C LEU A 408 -22.26 26.52 -4.45
N GLY A 409 -22.77 25.29 -4.45
CA GLY A 409 -23.56 24.73 -5.57
C GLY A 409 -24.89 24.15 -5.09
N LYS A 410 -25.75 23.78 -6.05
CA LYS A 410 -27.11 23.26 -5.79
C LYS A 410 -27.95 24.17 -4.90
N ALA A 411 -27.70 25.48 -4.94
CA ALA A 411 -28.31 26.39 -3.98
C ALA A 411 -29.78 26.62 -4.29
N LYS A 412 -30.58 26.79 -3.23
CA LYS A 412 -31.99 27.19 -3.31
C LYS A 412 -32.28 28.28 -2.29
N VAL A 413 -32.65 29.45 -2.77
CA VAL A 413 -33.14 30.56 -1.95
C VAL A 413 -34.55 30.22 -1.47
N GLN A 414 -34.83 30.42 -0.19
CA GLN A 414 -36.17 30.19 0.36
C GLN A 414 -37.18 31.14 -0.31
N ALA A 415 -38.40 30.64 -0.55
CA ALA A 415 -39.38 31.30 -1.41
C ALA A 415 -39.78 32.70 -0.91
N GLU A 416 -39.78 32.92 0.41
CA GLU A 416 -40.15 34.21 1.02
C GLU A 416 -39.13 35.34 0.74
N TYR A 417 -37.90 35.00 0.41
CA TYR A 417 -36.85 35.97 0.04
C TYR A 417 -36.75 36.18 -1.47
N LEU A 418 -37.51 35.44 -2.28
CA LEU A 418 -37.47 35.57 -3.74
C LEU A 418 -38.38 36.69 -4.22
N PRO A 419 -37.94 37.52 -5.19
CA PRO A 419 -38.81 38.47 -5.87
C PRO A 419 -39.98 37.74 -6.54
N PRO A 420 -41.22 38.26 -6.44
CA PRO A 420 -42.41 37.60 -6.98
C PRO A 420 -42.24 37.35 -8.47
N GLU A 421 -42.62 36.15 -8.94
CA GLU A 421 -42.55 35.81 -10.37
C GLU A 421 -43.22 36.89 -11.21
N GLU A 422 -42.55 37.32 -12.27
CA GLU A 422 -43.16 38.23 -13.23
C GLU A 422 -44.39 37.52 -13.81
N LYS A 423 -45.58 38.03 -13.47
CA LYS A 423 -46.79 37.64 -14.17
C LYS A 423 -46.57 38.01 -15.62
N THR A 424 -46.35 37.01 -16.48
CA THR A 424 -46.45 37.22 -17.92
C THR A 424 -47.80 37.91 -18.15
N PRO A 425 -47.86 39.06 -18.86
CA PRO A 425 -49.13 39.71 -19.11
C PRO A 425 -50.05 38.68 -19.73
N ALA A 426 -51.17 38.38 -19.07
CA ALA A 426 -52.18 37.49 -19.62
C ALA A 426 -52.47 37.99 -21.03
N LYS A 427 -52.21 37.15 -22.05
CA LYS A 427 -52.57 37.45 -23.43
C LYS A 427 -54.03 37.92 -23.41
N ALA A 428 -54.25 39.19 -23.75
CA ALA A 428 -55.58 39.74 -23.91
C ALA A 428 -56.40 38.77 -24.79
N PRO A 429 -57.64 38.43 -24.41
CA PRO A 429 -58.43 37.47 -25.17
C PRO A 429 -58.50 37.94 -26.63
N ALA A 430 -58.02 37.08 -27.54
CA ALA A 430 -58.02 37.36 -28.96
C ALA A 430 -59.43 37.77 -29.40
N LYS A 431 -59.54 38.94 -30.05
CA LYS A 431 -60.76 39.35 -30.74
C LYS A 431 -61.25 38.20 -31.61
N LYS A 432 -62.48 37.73 -31.37
CA LYS A 432 -63.16 36.71 -32.18
C LYS A 432 -63.06 37.07 -33.66
N ALA A 433 -62.45 36.20 -34.45
CA ALA A 433 -62.52 36.26 -35.91
C ALA A 433 -63.96 35.97 -36.37
N PRO A 434 -64.45 36.61 -37.44
CA PRO A 434 -65.79 36.40 -37.96
C PRO A 434 -65.97 34.98 -38.58
N PRO A 435 -67.20 34.44 -38.58
CA PRO A 435 -67.45 33.03 -38.89
C PRO A 435 -67.21 32.68 -40.37
N LYS A 436 -66.54 31.55 -40.60
CA LYS A 436 -66.37 30.91 -41.92
C LYS A 436 -67.71 30.39 -42.45
N LYS A 437 -68.00 30.69 -43.72
CA LYS A 437 -69.14 30.14 -44.49
C LYS A 437 -69.04 28.62 -44.63
N ALA A 438 -70.19 27.95 -44.54
CA ALA A 438 -70.37 26.51 -44.59
C ALA A 438 -70.10 25.89 -45.99
N PRO A 439 -69.64 24.64 -46.08
CA PRO A 439 -69.44 23.92 -47.33
C PRO A 439 -70.76 23.36 -47.90
N ALA A 440 -70.89 23.39 -49.24
CA ALA A 440 -72.04 22.91 -49.99
C ALA A 440 -72.19 21.37 -49.95
N LYS A 441 -73.44 20.91 -49.81
CA LYS A 441 -73.88 19.51 -49.77
C LYS A 441 -73.72 18.82 -51.14
N ARG A 442 -73.28 17.57 -51.14
CA ARG A 442 -73.40 16.62 -52.28
C ARG A 442 -74.67 15.75 -52.08
N PRO A 443 -75.40 15.33 -53.14
CA PRO A 443 -76.73 14.72 -53.01
C PRO A 443 -76.71 13.20 -52.71
N PRO A 444 -77.83 12.60 -52.28
CA PRO A 444 -77.90 11.27 -51.67
C PRO A 444 -77.99 10.12 -52.69
N PRO A 445 -77.73 8.86 -52.28
CA PRO A 445 -77.93 7.68 -53.12
C PRO A 445 -79.42 7.26 -53.14
N LYS A 446 -79.88 6.81 -54.32
CA LYS A 446 -81.21 6.22 -54.53
C LYS A 446 -81.25 4.78 -54.01
N SER A 447 -82.27 4.44 -53.23
CA SER A 447 -82.65 3.07 -52.88
C SER A 447 -83.37 2.38 -54.05
N ALA A 448 -83.09 1.10 -54.27
CA ALA A 448 -83.77 0.23 -55.22
C ALA A 448 -85.25 0.06 -54.87
N GLY A 449 -86.12 0.07 -55.89
CA GLY A 449 -87.52 -0.33 -55.78
C GLY A 449 -87.70 -1.80 -56.14
N ARG A 450 -88.64 -2.44 -55.44
CA ARG A 450 -89.31 -3.74 -55.63
C ARG A 450 -88.80 -4.69 -56.71
#